data_AF-A0A9P5HP29-F1
#
_entry.id   AF-A0A9P5HP29-F1
#
_cell.length_a   1.000
_cell.length_b   1.000
_cell.length_c   1.000
_cell.angle_alpha   90.00
_cell.angle_beta   90.00
_cell.angle_gamma   90.00
#
_symmetry.space_group_name_H-M   'P 1'
#
loop_
_entity.id
_entity.type
_entity.pdbx_description
1 polymer ?
#
loop_
_entity_poly.entity_id
_entity_poly.type
_entity_poly.pdbx_seq_one_letter_code
_entity_poly.pdbx_strand_id
1 'polypeptide(L)'
;MDETVIEEASAPVAEAYPEHGLKAHSVTIGAWLTLFPASGLLNSAGTFQAYLLENELAGYSESKVGWIFIALVVSLVCTSFCKSYDQFMLSFSVLGGIASSILWTSSIATLGHWFQLNRGLATGLATTAGGFGGVVYPILFNQLTPQIGFAWTMRCFALLSAFCFILGLLLLKTRLPQNKKARLLLDWHGFKDLRFVLTMSAIFILDWAVLVPPAYITTYSTSHGLRSISPHILAILNAASIFGRGIPGLAADRLGRFNIMILCSAMCILEIAANKKIFQVLQEAENDLGTETLAEETGIEVPLLGRFMRHFAAHRVVNYSQ
;
A
#
# COMPACT_ATOMS: atom_id res chain seq x y z
N MET A 1 -14.81 -42.62 21.84
CA MET A 1 -14.71 -41.25 21.31
C MET A 1 -15.60 -40.43 22.21
N ASP A 2 -15.02 -39.72 23.17
CA ASP A 2 -15.79 -39.21 24.32
C ASP A 2 -16.68 -38.04 23.93
N GLU A 3 -17.96 -38.17 24.28
CA GLU A 3 -19.00 -37.16 24.04
C GLU A 3 -18.74 -35.89 24.86
N THR A 4 -18.04 -36.01 26.00
CA THR A 4 -17.63 -34.91 26.88
C THR A 4 -16.71 -33.88 26.21
N VAL A 5 -16.04 -34.23 25.11
CA VAL A 5 -15.16 -33.30 24.36
C VAL A 5 -15.97 -32.36 23.44
N ILE A 6 -17.25 -32.67 23.20
CA ILE A 6 -18.11 -31.87 22.30
C ILE A 6 -18.74 -30.69 23.05
N GLU A 7 -18.92 -30.78 24.38
CA GLU A 7 -19.68 -29.81 25.17
C GLU A 7 -18.87 -28.54 25.55
N GLU A 8 -17.53 -28.59 25.63
CA GLU A 8 -16.68 -27.39 25.82
C GLU A 8 -16.69 -26.44 24.60
N ALA A 9 -17.25 -26.84 23.46
CA ALA A 9 -17.11 -26.11 22.20
C ALA A 9 -18.05 -24.90 22.03
N SER A 10 -18.99 -24.65 22.95
CA SER A 10 -20.07 -23.67 22.76
C SER A 10 -20.22 -22.60 23.85
N ALA A 11 -19.12 -22.12 24.42
CA ALA A 11 -19.13 -20.75 24.95
C ALA A 11 -19.45 -19.78 23.78
N PRO A 12 -20.41 -18.85 23.92
CA PRO A 12 -20.79 -17.96 22.82
C PRO A 12 -19.58 -17.15 22.36
N VAL A 13 -19.43 -17.00 21.04
CA VAL A 13 -18.20 -16.45 20.41
C VAL A 13 -17.82 -15.05 20.93
N ALA A 14 -18.80 -14.28 21.41
CA ALA A 14 -18.59 -12.98 22.05
C ALA A 14 -17.92 -13.04 23.44
N GLU A 15 -18.12 -14.12 24.22
CA GLU A 15 -17.38 -14.35 25.47
C GLU A 15 -15.97 -14.90 25.19
N ALA A 16 -15.83 -15.67 24.12
CA ALA A 16 -14.54 -16.21 23.69
C ALA A 16 -13.52 -15.14 23.23
N TYR A 17 -13.95 -13.91 22.89
CA TYR A 17 -13.07 -12.83 22.41
C TYR A 17 -13.38 -11.47 23.10
N PRO A 18 -12.46 -10.90 23.89
CA PRO A 18 -12.69 -9.65 24.63
C PRO A 18 -12.48 -8.40 23.75
N GLU A 19 -13.22 -8.31 22.64
CA GLU A 19 -12.98 -7.35 21.54
C GLU A 19 -13.10 -5.88 21.94
N HIS A 20 -13.98 -5.57 22.91
CA HIS A 20 -14.23 -4.22 23.41
C HIS A 20 -13.32 -3.83 24.60
N GLY A 21 -12.36 -4.69 24.97
CA GLY A 21 -11.44 -4.41 26.06
C GLY A 21 -10.32 -3.45 25.66
N LEU A 22 -9.90 -2.55 26.56
CA LEU A 22 -8.74 -1.66 26.38
C LEU A 22 -7.48 -2.41 25.91
N LYS A 23 -7.31 -3.67 26.32
CA LYS A 23 -6.21 -4.55 25.89
C LYS A 23 -6.27 -4.88 24.39
N ALA A 24 -7.46 -5.15 23.85
CA ALA A 24 -7.64 -5.40 22.40
C ALA A 24 -7.33 -4.13 21.59
N HIS A 25 -7.82 -2.97 22.02
CA HIS A 25 -7.49 -1.68 21.41
C HIS A 25 -6.00 -1.34 21.50
N SER A 26 -5.34 -1.61 22.63
CA SER A 26 -3.88 -1.41 22.77
C SER A 26 -3.09 -2.30 21.80
N VAL A 27 -3.54 -3.53 21.55
CA VAL A 27 -2.92 -4.43 20.57
C VAL A 27 -3.13 -3.92 19.13
N THR A 28 -4.29 -3.33 18.82
CA THR A 28 -4.51 -2.66 17.52
C THR A 28 -3.59 -1.46 17.32
N ILE A 29 -3.35 -0.65 18.36
CA ILE A 29 -2.40 0.47 18.31
C ILE A 29 -0.96 -0.04 18.19
N GLY A 30 -0.59 -1.09 18.91
CA GLY A 30 0.73 -1.74 18.79
C GLY A 30 0.98 -2.31 17.39
N ALA A 31 -0.03 -2.98 16.82
CA ALA A 31 0.01 -3.42 15.43
C ALA A 31 0.19 -2.23 14.48
N TRP A 32 -0.65 -1.20 14.56
CA TRP A 32 -0.55 0.02 13.75
C TRP A 32 0.87 0.62 13.80
N LEU A 33 1.45 0.75 15.00
CA LEU A 33 2.80 1.28 15.19
C LEU A 33 3.89 0.40 14.55
N THR A 34 3.76 -0.93 14.57
CA THR A 34 4.70 -1.81 13.83
C THR A 34 4.51 -1.80 12.31
N LEU A 35 3.27 -1.60 11.83
CA LEU A 35 2.97 -1.56 10.40
C LEU A 35 3.32 -0.19 9.78
N PHE A 36 3.32 0.89 10.56
CA PHE A 36 3.61 2.25 10.08
C PHE A 36 4.98 2.35 9.37
N PRO A 37 6.11 1.88 9.94
CA PRO A 37 7.37 1.83 9.20
C PRO A 37 7.35 0.80 8.07
N ALA A 38 6.97 -0.45 8.37
CA ALA A 38 7.08 -1.60 7.46
C ALA A 38 6.35 -1.38 6.12
N SER A 39 5.21 -0.73 6.17
CA SER A 39 4.36 -0.45 5.00
C SER A 39 4.43 0.99 4.53
N GLY A 40 4.79 1.94 5.41
CA GLY A 40 5.01 3.33 5.03
C GLY A 40 6.17 3.47 4.05
N LEU A 41 7.28 2.80 4.32
CA LEU A 41 8.46 2.79 3.45
C LEU A 41 8.17 2.10 2.11
N LEU A 42 7.41 1.00 2.11
CA LEU A 42 6.96 0.32 0.88
C LEU A 42 6.07 1.23 0.03
N ASN A 43 5.08 1.88 0.65
CA ASN A 43 4.19 2.86 0.00
C ASN A 43 4.92 4.16 -0.45
N SER A 44 6.20 4.32 -0.11
CA SER A 44 7.05 5.48 -0.46
C SER A 44 8.10 5.17 -1.53
N ALA A 45 8.21 3.91 -1.96
CA ALA A 45 9.32 3.43 -2.80
C ALA A 45 9.50 4.22 -4.11
N GLY A 46 8.42 4.68 -4.74
CA GLY A 46 8.48 5.50 -5.97
C GLY A 46 9.20 6.84 -5.78
N THR A 47 9.03 7.52 -4.64
CA THR A 47 9.76 8.77 -4.33
C THR A 47 11.25 8.50 -4.12
N PHE A 48 11.60 7.43 -3.41
CA PHE A 48 13.00 7.06 -3.20
C PHE A 48 13.67 6.64 -4.52
N GLN A 49 12.98 5.84 -5.35
CA GLN A 49 13.47 5.39 -6.65
C GLN A 49 13.82 6.56 -7.56
N ALA A 50 12.94 7.58 -7.65
CA ALA A 50 13.22 8.77 -8.46
C ALA A 50 14.51 9.48 -8.00
N TYR A 51 14.65 9.77 -6.70
CA TYR A 51 15.83 10.46 -6.16
C TYR A 51 17.12 9.63 -6.28
N LEU A 52 17.06 8.33 -6.06
CA LEU A 52 18.24 7.45 -6.08
C LEU A 52 18.83 7.28 -7.47
N LEU A 53 17.99 7.27 -8.51
CA LEU A 53 18.42 7.28 -9.91
C LEU A 53 19.17 8.56 -10.31
N GLU A 54 19.03 9.64 -9.53
CA GLU A 54 19.63 10.95 -9.81
C GLU A 54 20.91 11.24 -9.00
N ASN A 55 21.22 10.52 -7.90
CA ASN A 55 22.19 11.01 -6.90
C ASN A 55 23.27 10.03 -6.33
N GLU A 56 22.98 8.76 -6.00
CA GLU A 56 23.74 8.02 -4.94
C GLU A 56 24.28 6.61 -5.33
N LEU A 57 25.12 6.48 -6.38
CA LEU A 57 25.65 5.18 -6.88
C LEU A 57 27.21 5.07 -7.00
N ALA A 58 27.94 4.74 -5.92
CA ALA A 58 29.30 4.17 -5.92
C ALA A 58 29.76 3.38 -4.64
N GLY A 59 29.54 2.06 -4.56
CA GLY A 59 30.44 1.07 -3.88
C GLY A 59 30.20 0.54 -2.42
N TYR A 60 30.11 -0.80 -2.29
CA TYR A 60 30.47 -1.79 -1.22
C TYR A 60 30.87 -1.33 0.23
N SER A 61 30.77 -2.10 1.34
CA SER A 61 30.13 -3.37 1.82
C SER A 61 30.46 -3.54 3.35
N GLU A 62 29.97 -4.48 4.19
CA GLU A 62 28.66 -5.14 4.44
C GLU A 62 28.75 -5.92 5.82
N SER A 63 27.69 -6.64 6.25
CA SER A 63 27.68 -7.79 7.21
C SER A 63 27.78 -7.64 8.75
N LYS A 64 26.61 -7.63 9.43
CA LYS A 64 26.07 -8.76 10.27
C LYS A 64 24.83 -8.33 11.08
N VAL A 65 23.93 -9.27 11.40
CA VAL A 65 22.53 -8.96 11.82
C VAL A 65 22.08 -9.77 13.06
N GLY A 66 21.32 -9.13 13.97
CA GLY A 66 20.42 -9.74 14.95
C GLY A 66 18.98 -9.29 14.64
N TRP A 67 18.09 -10.17 14.16
CA TRP A 67 17.27 -9.78 12.99
C TRP A 67 15.91 -9.13 13.29
N ILE A 68 14.81 -9.87 13.47
CA ILE A 68 13.51 -9.54 12.84
C ILE A 68 13.01 -8.08 12.99
N PHE A 69 12.86 -7.54 14.21
CA PHE A 69 12.44 -6.12 14.40
C PHE A 69 13.57 -5.11 14.15
N ILE A 70 14.80 -5.53 14.46
CA ILE A 70 16.02 -4.73 14.30
C ILE A 70 16.42 -4.64 12.83
N ALA A 71 16.07 -5.61 11.98
CA ALA A 71 16.47 -5.70 10.58
C ALA A 71 15.80 -4.65 9.69
N LEU A 72 14.63 -4.14 10.08
CA LEU A 72 14.01 -2.98 9.41
C LEU A 72 14.60 -1.64 9.90
N VAL A 73 15.20 -1.59 11.09
CA VAL A 73 16.00 -0.44 11.54
C VAL A 73 17.40 -0.50 10.92
N VAL A 74 18.01 -1.68 10.90
CA VAL A 74 19.35 -1.97 10.35
C VAL A 74 19.35 -1.94 8.84
N SER A 75 18.27 -2.28 8.12
CA SER A 75 18.16 -1.99 6.69
C SER A 75 18.28 -0.49 6.44
N LEU A 76 17.51 0.34 7.16
CA LEU A 76 17.56 1.81 7.04
C LEU A 76 18.93 2.39 7.44
N VAL A 77 19.56 1.88 8.50
CA VAL A 77 20.92 2.28 8.92
C VAL A 77 21.97 1.80 7.91
N CYS A 78 21.89 0.57 7.39
CA CYS A 78 22.77 0.12 6.33
C CYS A 78 22.56 0.96 5.06
N THR A 79 21.32 1.28 4.68
CA THR A 79 20.98 2.18 3.57
C THR A 79 21.54 3.59 3.77
N SER A 80 21.63 4.10 5.00
CA SER A 80 22.34 5.35 5.33
C SER A 80 23.85 5.30 5.04
N PHE A 81 24.45 4.12 4.97
CA PHE A 81 25.86 3.88 4.60
C PHE A 81 26.02 3.23 3.21
N CYS A 82 24.94 2.84 2.54
CA CYS A 82 24.98 2.28 1.20
C CYS A 82 25.41 3.36 0.22
N LYS A 83 26.39 3.03 -0.62
CA LYS A 83 26.73 3.83 -1.78
C LYS A 83 26.50 3.08 -3.08
N SER A 84 26.50 1.75 -3.13
CA SER A 84 26.16 1.00 -4.36
C SER A 84 24.68 0.65 -4.43
N TYR A 85 24.18 0.54 -5.66
CA TYR A 85 22.84 0.03 -5.96
C TYR A 85 22.62 -1.38 -5.42
N ASP A 86 23.64 -2.25 -5.49
CA ASP A 86 23.58 -3.64 -5.00
C ASP A 86 23.47 -3.68 -3.47
N GLN A 87 24.23 -2.82 -2.78
CA GLN A 87 24.09 -2.65 -1.33
C GLN A 87 22.71 -2.12 -0.95
N PHE A 88 22.20 -1.14 -1.71
CA PHE A 88 20.86 -0.59 -1.51
C PHE A 88 19.80 -1.68 -1.70
N MET A 89 19.88 -2.43 -2.79
CA MET A 89 18.97 -3.54 -3.12
C MET A 89 19.01 -4.62 -2.03
N LEU A 90 20.19 -5.03 -1.56
CA LEU A 90 20.33 -6.03 -0.52
C LEU A 90 19.83 -5.52 0.85
N SER A 91 20.14 -4.27 1.20
CA SER A 91 19.78 -3.68 2.50
C SER A 91 18.31 -3.28 2.55
N PHE A 92 17.87 -2.41 1.64
CA PHE A 92 16.51 -1.87 1.61
C PHE A 92 15.49 -2.91 1.10
N SER A 93 15.73 -3.50 -0.07
CA SER A 93 14.75 -4.36 -0.73
C SER A 93 14.74 -5.79 -0.18
N VAL A 94 15.89 -6.45 -0.04
CA VAL A 94 15.95 -7.85 0.43
C VAL A 94 15.81 -7.94 1.95
N LEU A 95 16.74 -7.35 2.72
CA LEU A 95 16.71 -7.40 4.19
C LEU A 95 15.51 -6.63 4.76
N GLY A 96 15.28 -5.41 4.27
CA GLY A 96 14.12 -4.60 4.65
C GLY A 96 12.79 -5.23 4.22
N GLY A 97 12.71 -5.80 3.01
CA GLY A 97 11.52 -6.53 2.53
C GLY A 97 11.19 -7.75 3.39
N ILE A 98 12.17 -8.62 3.65
CA ILE A 98 11.98 -9.81 4.51
C ILE A 98 11.54 -9.39 5.92
N ALA A 99 12.16 -8.35 6.49
CA ALA A 99 11.76 -7.81 7.79
C ALA A 99 10.31 -7.30 7.77
N SER A 100 9.95 -6.47 6.78
CA SER A 100 8.58 -5.96 6.60
C SER A 100 7.54 -7.07 6.41
N SER A 101 7.85 -8.13 5.65
CA SER A 101 6.94 -9.27 5.49
C SER A 101 6.68 -10.00 6.81
N ILE A 102 7.72 -10.30 7.59
CA ILE A 102 7.57 -10.97 8.88
C ILE A 102 6.79 -10.08 9.88
N LEU A 103 7.09 -8.78 9.92
CA LEU A 103 6.37 -7.82 10.74
C LEU A 103 4.89 -7.74 10.35
N TRP A 104 4.57 -7.62 9.06
CA TRP A 104 3.20 -7.60 8.55
C TRP A 104 2.44 -8.86 8.95
N THR A 105 2.96 -10.05 8.64
CA THR A 105 2.29 -11.32 8.99
C THR A 105 2.12 -11.49 10.50
N SER A 106 3.13 -11.16 11.32
CA SER A 106 3.05 -11.33 12.78
C SER A 106 2.07 -10.37 13.46
N SER A 107 2.01 -9.11 13.02
CA SER A 107 1.08 -8.13 13.59
C SER A 107 -0.36 -8.41 13.17
N ILE A 108 -0.62 -8.77 11.91
CA ILE A 108 -1.97 -9.17 11.46
C ILE A 108 -2.42 -10.48 12.12
N ALA A 109 -1.55 -11.48 12.26
CA ALA A 109 -1.87 -12.70 13.00
C ALA A 109 -2.20 -12.42 14.48
N THR A 110 -1.50 -11.47 15.11
CA THR A 110 -1.76 -11.09 16.51
C THR A 110 -3.13 -10.45 16.69
N LEU A 111 -3.62 -9.64 15.74
CA LEU A 111 -5.01 -9.13 15.76
C LEU A 111 -6.03 -10.27 15.74
N GLY A 112 -5.76 -11.33 14.97
CA GLY A 112 -6.58 -12.54 14.90
C GLY A 112 -6.78 -13.24 16.26
N HIS A 113 -5.86 -13.07 17.22
CA HIS A 113 -5.98 -13.64 18.57
C HIS A 113 -6.92 -12.83 19.50
N TRP A 114 -7.22 -11.58 19.18
CA TRP A 114 -8.00 -10.66 20.02
C TRP A 114 -9.40 -10.34 19.47
N PHE A 115 -9.54 -10.32 18.15
CA PHE A 115 -10.79 -10.09 17.45
C PHE A 115 -11.19 -11.35 16.67
N GLN A 116 -12.50 -11.59 16.53
CA GLN A 116 -13.12 -12.66 15.74
C GLN A 116 -14.28 -12.10 14.89
N LEU A 117 -15.17 -11.32 15.53
CA LEU A 117 -16.28 -10.59 14.93
C LEU A 117 -15.77 -9.34 14.20
N ASN A 118 -15.16 -8.38 14.92
CA ASN A 118 -14.64 -7.13 14.36
C ASN A 118 -13.23 -7.28 13.73
N ARG A 119 -12.94 -8.42 13.09
CA ARG A 119 -11.62 -8.71 12.49
C ARG A 119 -11.29 -7.83 11.30
N GLY A 120 -12.25 -7.61 10.40
CA GLY A 120 -12.11 -6.72 9.24
C GLY A 120 -11.86 -5.29 9.66
N LEU A 121 -12.57 -4.79 10.68
CA LEU A 121 -12.36 -3.47 11.26
C LEU A 121 -10.97 -3.35 11.92
N ALA A 122 -10.58 -4.30 12.77
CA ALA A 122 -9.28 -4.27 13.43
C ALA A 122 -8.11 -4.35 12.43
N THR A 123 -8.24 -5.19 11.40
CA THR A 123 -7.27 -5.33 10.30
C THR A 123 -7.22 -4.08 9.43
N GLY A 124 -8.38 -3.53 9.04
CA GLY A 124 -8.49 -2.31 8.25
C GLY A 124 -7.87 -1.10 8.97
N LEU A 125 -8.20 -0.92 10.26
CA LEU A 125 -7.60 0.12 11.09
C LEU A 125 -6.08 -0.04 11.19
N ALA A 126 -5.56 -1.21 11.55
CA ALA A 126 -4.12 -1.44 11.67
C ALA A 126 -3.38 -1.21 10.33
N THR A 127 -3.96 -1.63 9.21
CA THR A 127 -3.36 -1.46 7.88
C THR A 127 -3.44 -0.03 7.32
N THR A 128 -4.25 0.88 7.90
CA THR A 128 -4.18 2.33 7.58
C THR A 128 -2.78 2.91 7.83
N ALA A 129 -2.00 2.31 8.73
CA ALA A 129 -0.65 2.72 9.08
C ALA A 129 0.27 2.88 7.85
N GLY A 130 0.13 2.02 6.83
CA GLY A 130 0.88 2.15 5.58
C GLY A 130 0.46 3.36 4.73
N GLY A 131 -0.81 3.76 4.77
CA GLY A 131 -1.30 4.98 4.12
C GLY A 131 -0.74 6.23 4.81
N PHE A 132 -0.78 6.28 6.15
CA PHE A 132 -0.14 7.34 6.93
C PHE A 132 1.37 7.40 6.70
N GLY A 133 2.07 6.26 6.76
CA GLY A 133 3.50 6.18 6.50
C GLY A 133 3.87 6.62 5.08
N GLY A 134 3.08 6.24 4.07
CA GLY A 134 3.23 6.67 2.68
C GLY A 134 2.93 8.15 2.42
N VAL A 135 2.47 8.90 3.43
CA VAL A 135 2.42 10.37 3.41
C VAL A 135 3.58 10.96 4.22
N VAL A 136 3.87 10.42 5.40
CA VAL A 136 4.91 10.95 6.30
C VAL A 136 6.32 10.75 5.75
N TYR A 137 6.68 9.54 5.27
CA TYR A 137 8.05 9.27 4.80
C TYR A 137 8.45 10.10 3.57
N PRO A 138 7.61 10.30 2.52
CA PRO A 138 7.98 11.16 1.39
C PRO A 138 8.08 12.64 1.75
N ILE A 139 7.22 13.14 2.66
CA ILE A 139 7.30 14.54 3.13
C ILE A 139 8.60 14.75 3.92
N LEU A 140 8.92 13.85 4.86
CA LEU A 140 10.20 13.90 5.58
C LEU A 140 11.38 13.78 4.62
N PHE A 141 11.31 12.90 3.60
CA PHE A 141 12.38 12.76 2.60
C PHE A 141 12.65 14.07 1.86
N ASN A 142 11.60 14.65 1.27
CA ASN A 142 11.71 15.84 0.44
C ASN A 142 12.13 17.09 1.25
N GLN A 143 11.83 17.14 2.56
CA GLN A 143 12.23 18.26 3.42
C GLN A 143 13.61 18.07 4.08
N LEU A 144 13.96 16.87 4.55
CA LEU A 144 15.23 16.64 5.25
C LEU A 144 16.40 16.45 4.29
N THR A 145 16.24 15.68 3.21
CA THR A 145 17.35 15.32 2.32
C THR A 145 18.10 16.53 1.73
N PRO A 146 17.44 17.63 1.32
CA PRO A 146 18.15 18.86 0.90
C PRO A 146 18.90 19.61 2.01
N GLN A 147 18.57 19.37 3.29
CA GLN A 147 19.12 20.09 4.44
C GLN A 147 20.24 19.31 5.16
N ILE A 148 20.09 17.98 5.30
CA ILE A 148 21.01 17.12 6.08
C ILE A 148 21.65 15.99 5.25
N GLY A 149 21.28 15.86 3.96
CA GLY A 149 21.75 14.81 3.07
C GLY A 149 21.06 13.45 3.28
N PHE A 150 21.04 12.64 2.22
CA PHE A 150 20.37 11.34 2.17
C PHE A 150 20.73 10.43 3.36
N ALA A 151 22.02 10.32 3.68
CA ALA A 151 22.52 9.51 4.78
C ALA A 151 21.88 9.86 6.14
N TRP A 152 21.69 11.14 6.46
CA TRP A 152 21.05 11.53 7.73
C TRP A 152 19.53 11.39 7.68
N THR A 153 18.86 11.66 6.55
CA THR A 153 17.43 11.35 6.36
C THR A 153 17.12 9.88 6.68
N MET A 154 17.93 8.95 6.17
CA MET A 154 17.75 7.52 6.41
C MET A 154 18.01 7.12 7.89
N ARG A 155 18.83 7.88 8.63
CA ARG A 155 18.97 7.71 10.09
C ARG A 155 17.76 8.25 10.85
N CYS A 156 17.21 9.39 10.43
CA CYS A 156 15.95 9.89 10.99
C CYS A 156 14.81 8.88 10.79
N PHE A 157 14.75 8.21 9.63
CA PHE A 157 13.79 7.13 9.39
C PHE A 157 14.04 5.93 10.30
N ALA A 158 15.29 5.50 10.46
CA ALA A 158 15.65 4.41 11.37
C ALA A 158 15.27 4.71 12.83
N LEU A 159 15.51 5.94 13.31
CA LEU A 159 15.15 6.39 14.66
C LEU A 159 13.63 6.45 14.87
N LEU A 160 12.88 7.00 13.89
CA LEU A 160 11.42 7.00 13.89
C LEU A 160 10.86 5.57 13.92
N SER A 161 11.41 4.69 13.07
CA SER A 161 11.03 3.28 13.02
C SER A 161 11.31 2.56 14.33
N ALA A 162 12.49 2.76 14.93
CA ALA A 162 12.86 2.18 16.22
C ALA A 162 11.93 2.64 17.36
N PHE A 163 11.58 3.93 17.41
CA PHE A 163 10.60 4.45 18.37
C PHE A 163 9.22 3.79 18.20
N CYS A 164 8.72 3.70 16.96
CA CYS A 164 7.47 3.01 16.64
C CYS A 164 7.51 1.51 17.01
N PHE A 165 8.63 0.81 16.80
CA PHE A 165 8.78 -0.60 17.19
C PHE A 165 8.89 -0.79 18.71
N ILE A 166 9.57 0.09 19.44
CA ILE A 166 9.64 0.02 20.91
C ILE A 166 8.25 0.16 21.51
N LEU A 167 7.46 1.16 21.09
CA LEU A 167 6.08 1.30 21.51
C LEU A 167 5.20 0.13 21.03
N GLY A 168 5.40 -0.32 19.79
CA GLY A 168 4.72 -1.47 19.21
C GLY A 168 4.91 -2.76 20.03
N LEU A 169 6.15 -3.05 20.44
CA LEU A 169 6.52 -4.22 21.25
C LEU A 169 5.98 -4.15 22.69
N LEU A 170 5.83 -2.94 23.26
CA LEU A 170 5.21 -2.76 24.58
C LEU A 170 3.69 -2.96 24.56
N LEU A 171 3.04 -2.78 23.40
CA LEU A 171 1.59 -2.82 23.22
C LEU A 171 1.09 -4.13 22.56
N LEU A 172 1.90 -4.76 21.71
CA LEU A 172 1.60 -6.07 21.11
C LEU A 172 1.73 -7.18 22.15
N LYS A 173 0.61 -7.83 22.45
CA LYS A 173 0.55 -8.97 23.38
C LYS A 173 -0.15 -10.16 22.73
N THR A 174 0.52 -11.30 22.68
CA THR A 174 -0.10 -12.57 22.27
C THR A 174 -1.04 -13.08 23.36
N ARG A 175 -2.27 -13.47 22.99
CA ARG A 175 -3.28 -14.00 23.92
C ARG A 175 -3.28 -15.53 24.02
N LEU A 176 -3.20 -16.23 22.89
CA LEU A 176 -3.32 -17.69 22.87
C LEU A 176 -2.07 -18.35 23.49
N PRO A 177 -2.23 -19.46 24.24
CA PRO A 177 -1.11 -20.21 24.79
C PRO A 177 -0.27 -20.83 23.67
N GLN A 178 1.05 -20.89 23.86
CA GLN A 178 1.96 -21.51 22.91
C GLN A 178 1.62 -23.00 22.74
N ASN A 179 1.20 -23.40 21.54
CA ASN A 179 0.94 -24.80 21.22
C ASN A 179 2.26 -25.57 21.13
N LYS A 180 2.68 -26.19 22.25
CA LYS A 180 3.91 -26.98 22.37
C LYS A 180 3.97 -28.21 21.45
N LYS A 181 2.86 -28.59 20.79
CA LYS A 181 2.79 -29.67 19.79
C LYS A 181 2.84 -29.15 18.35
N ALA A 182 2.72 -27.84 18.11
CA ALA A 182 2.81 -27.27 16.77
C ALA A 182 4.25 -27.36 16.25
N ARG A 183 4.44 -28.17 15.21
CA ARG A 183 5.70 -28.22 14.44
C ARG A 183 5.65 -27.21 13.31
N LEU A 184 6.80 -26.62 12.97
CA LEU A 184 6.97 -25.74 11.80
C LEU A 184 7.05 -26.58 10.51
N LEU A 185 6.01 -27.38 10.24
CA LEU A 185 5.85 -28.15 9.01
C LEU A 185 4.80 -27.45 8.13
N LEU A 186 5.07 -27.35 6.83
CA LEU A 186 4.04 -26.97 5.87
C LEU A 186 2.94 -28.04 5.88
N ASP A 187 1.71 -27.66 6.24
CA ASP A 187 0.57 -28.56 6.07
C ASP A 187 0.04 -28.48 4.63
N TRP A 188 0.49 -29.42 3.83
CA TRP A 188 0.08 -29.58 2.44
C TRP A 188 -1.42 -29.92 2.27
N HIS A 189 -2.18 -30.19 3.35
CA HIS A 189 -3.63 -30.37 3.26
C HIS A 189 -4.39 -29.10 2.87
N GLY A 190 -3.88 -27.90 3.21
CA GLY A 190 -4.53 -26.64 2.80
C GLY A 190 -4.69 -26.52 1.28
N PHE A 191 -3.70 -26.98 0.52
CA PHE A 191 -3.72 -26.99 -0.95
C PHE A 191 -4.69 -28.01 -1.57
N LYS A 192 -5.36 -28.85 -0.76
CA LYS A 192 -6.43 -29.76 -1.24
C LYS A 192 -7.79 -29.07 -1.32
N ASP A 193 -8.00 -27.93 -0.65
CA ASP A 193 -9.23 -27.14 -0.79
C ASP A 193 -9.11 -26.17 -1.96
N LEU A 194 -9.91 -26.39 -3.01
CA LEU A 194 -10.00 -25.52 -4.17
C LEU A 194 -10.36 -24.07 -3.79
N ARG A 195 -11.16 -23.86 -2.74
CA ARG A 195 -11.55 -22.51 -2.28
C ARG A 195 -10.36 -21.75 -1.71
N PHE A 196 -9.49 -22.43 -0.97
CA PHE A 196 -8.23 -21.90 -0.48
C PHE A 196 -7.28 -21.57 -1.65
N VAL A 197 -7.07 -22.51 -2.57
CA VAL A 197 -6.17 -22.35 -3.72
C VAL A 197 -6.61 -21.22 -4.66
N LEU A 198 -7.91 -21.11 -4.96
CA LEU A 198 -8.45 -20.02 -5.78
C LEU A 198 -8.28 -18.65 -5.09
N THR A 199 -8.57 -18.58 -3.78
CA THR A 199 -8.40 -17.34 -3.00
C THR A 199 -6.93 -16.91 -2.93
N MET A 200 -6.01 -17.86 -2.70
CA MET A 200 -4.57 -17.61 -2.68
C MET A 200 -4.06 -17.13 -4.04
N SER A 201 -4.50 -17.76 -5.13
CA SER A 201 -4.13 -17.37 -6.51
C SER A 201 -4.64 -15.96 -6.85
N ALA A 202 -5.87 -15.63 -6.45
CA ALA A 202 -6.44 -14.30 -6.66
C ALA A 202 -5.69 -13.20 -5.90
N ILE A 203 -5.32 -13.44 -4.63
CA ILE A 203 -4.53 -12.49 -3.82
C ILE A 203 -3.12 -12.33 -4.40
N PHE A 204 -2.47 -13.41 -4.83
CA PHE A 204 -1.15 -13.34 -5.47
C PHE A 204 -1.13 -12.47 -6.73
N ILE A 205 -2.15 -12.58 -7.58
CA ILE A 205 -2.29 -11.75 -8.79
C ILE A 205 -2.60 -10.28 -8.41
N LEU A 206 -3.40 -10.05 -7.36
CA LEU A 206 -3.71 -8.71 -6.86
C LEU A 206 -2.48 -7.99 -6.30
N ASP A 207 -1.63 -8.69 -5.55
CA ASP A 207 -0.39 -8.14 -4.97
C ASP A 207 0.64 -7.75 -6.05
N TRP A 208 0.65 -8.44 -7.21
CA TRP A 208 1.43 -7.99 -8.37
C TRP A 208 0.89 -6.69 -8.98
N ALA A 209 -0.43 -6.52 -9.03
CA ALA A 209 -1.06 -5.32 -9.60
C ALA A 209 -0.94 -4.09 -8.69
N VAL A 210 -1.04 -4.27 -7.37
CA VAL A 210 -1.16 -3.14 -6.41
C VAL A 210 0.09 -2.28 -6.29
N LEU A 211 1.28 -2.83 -6.61
CA LEU A 211 2.55 -2.11 -6.52
C LEU A 211 2.84 -1.20 -7.73
N VAL A 212 2.19 -1.44 -8.88
CA VAL A 212 2.47 -0.70 -10.12
C VAL A 212 2.03 0.77 -10.03
N PRO A 213 0.82 1.14 -9.59
CA PRO A 213 0.43 2.56 -9.53
C PRO A 213 1.30 3.40 -8.57
N PRO A 214 1.58 3.00 -7.31
CA PRO A 214 2.44 3.78 -6.41
C PRO A 214 3.87 3.97 -6.92
N ALA A 215 4.42 3.00 -7.65
CA ALA A 215 5.77 3.09 -8.21
C ALA A 215 5.88 4.10 -9.37
N TYR A 216 4.88 4.15 -10.27
CA TYR A 216 4.98 4.89 -11.54
C TYR A 216 4.15 6.19 -11.60
N ILE A 217 3.21 6.45 -10.69
CA ILE A 217 2.29 7.59 -10.77
C ILE A 217 2.97 8.98 -10.80
N THR A 218 4.08 9.16 -10.07
CA THR A 218 4.87 10.41 -10.09
C THR A 218 5.62 10.57 -11.42
N THR A 219 6.23 9.51 -11.95
CA THR A 219 6.91 9.55 -13.26
C THR A 219 5.92 9.78 -14.40
N TYR A 220 4.77 9.10 -14.38
CA TYR A 220 3.71 9.22 -15.38
C TYR A 220 3.10 10.63 -15.40
N SER A 221 2.78 11.21 -14.24
CA SER A 221 2.28 12.59 -14.20
C SER A 221 3.34 13.61 -14.67
N THR A 222 4.63 13.35 -14.39
CA THR A 222 5.74 14.21 -14.85
C THR A 222 5.90 14.18 -16.37
N SER A 223 5.77 13.01 -17.01
CA SER A 223 5.86 12.87 -18.47
C SER A 223 4.67 13.50 -19.20
N HIS A 224 3.49 13.58 -18.57
CA HIS A 224 2.30 14.26 -19.08
C HIS A 224 2.25 15.75 -18.70
N GLY A 225 3.37 16.36 -18.31
CA GLY A 225 3.50 17.80 -18.06
C GLY A 225 2.91 18.31 -16.74
N LEU A 226 2.31 17.44 -15.90
CA LEU A 226 1.62 17.81 -14.65
C LEU A 226 2.59 18.08 -13.48
N ARG A 227 3.73 18.74 -13.77
CA ARG A 227 4.90 18.89 -12.88
C ARG A 227 4.58 19.51 -11.51
N SER A 228 3.54 20.35 -11.41
CA SER A 228 3.09 20.94 -10.14
C SER A 228 2.40 19.92 -9.20
N ILE A 229 1.72 18.92 -9.77
CA ILE A 229 0.95 17.91 -9.04
C ILE A 229 1.79 16.63 -8.82
N SER A 230 2.76 16.34 -9.70
CA SER A 230 3.59 15.13 -9.65
C SER A 230 4.29 14.80 -8.31
N PRO A 231 4.81 15.77 -7.52
CA PRO A 231 5.36 15.50 -6.18
C PRO A 231 4.29 15.13 -5.14
N HIS A 232 3.04 15.57 -5.37
CA HIS A 232 1.93 15.48 -4.42
C HIS A 232 1.01 14.29 -4.68
N ILE A 233 0.95 13.79 -5.92
CA ILE A 233 -0.02 12.78 -6.35
C ILE A 233 0.10 11.44 -5.60
N LEU A 234 1.32 11.02 -5.23
CA LEU A 234 1.56 9.82 -4.42
C LEU A 234 1.08 10.01 -2.97
N ALA A 235 1.25 11.20 -2.40
CA ALA A 235 0.72 11.51 -1.06
C ALA A 235 -0.81 11.54 -1.06
N ILE A 236 -1.45 12.05 -2.12
CA ILE A 236 -2.91 12.01 -2.31
C ILE A 236 -3.40 10.57 -2.41
N LEU A 237 -2.72 9.71 -3.20
CA LEU A 237 -3.03 8.29 -3.31
C LEU A 237 -2.92 7.55 -1.97
N ASN A 238 -1.82 7.79 -1.23
CA ASN A 238 -1.60 7.18 0.08
C ASN A 238 -2.61 7.69 1.13
N ALA A 239 -3.01 8.97 1.09
CA ALA A 239 -4.07 9.52 1.93
C ALA A 239 -5.45 8.90 1.62
N ALA A 240 -5.81 8.75 0.34
CA ALA A 240 -7.04 8.06 -0.07
C ALA A 240 -7.06 6.59 0.41
N SER A 241 -5.90 5.92 0.39
CA SER A 241 -5.76 4.53 0.86
C SER A 241 -6.10 4.33 2.34
N ILE A 242 -6.05 5.37 3.18
CA ILE A 242 -6.46 5.31 4.59
C ILE A 242 -7.95 4.97 4.69
N PHE A 243 -8.79 5.71 3.94
CA PHE A 243 -10.23 5.46 3.86
C PHE A 243 -10.53 4.15 3.14
N GLY A 244 -9.79 3.84 2.06
CA GLY A 244 -9.87 2.59 1.31
C GLY A 244 -9.49 1.33 2.11
N ARG A 245 -8.79 1.45 3.24
CA ARG A 245 -8.50 0.34 4.17
C ARG A 245 -9.48 0.30 5.33
N GLY A 246 -9.86 1.44 5.89
CA GLY A 246 -10.78 1.54 7.02
C GLY A 246 -12.24 1.19 6.67
N ILE A 247 -12.79 1.78 5.61
CA ILE A 247 -14.23 1.66 5.27
C ILE A 247 -14.59 0.24 4.81
N PRO A 248 -13.86 -0.41 3.88
CA PRO A 248 -14.13 -1.80 3.51
C PRO A 248 -13.91 -2.77 4.68
N GLY A 249 -12.96 -2.50 5.57
CA GLY A 249 -12.75 -3.28 6.80
C GLY A 249 -13.99 -3.30 7.70
N LEU A 250 -14.59 -2.13 7.97
CA LEU A 250 -15.84 -2.02 8.72
C LEU A 250 -17.02 -2.69 8.00
N ALA A 251 -17.11 -2.54 6.68
CA ALA A 251 -18.17 -3.14 5.87
C ALA A 251 -18.07 -4.67 5.83
N ALA A 252 -16.86 -5.23 5.80
CA ALA A 252 -16.60 -6.66 5.65
C ALA A 252 -17.06 -7.51 6.84
N ASP A 253 -17.08 -6.94 8.06
CA ASP A 253 -17.61 -7.61 9.25
C ASP A 253 -19.15 -7.55 9.35
N ARG A 254 -19.82 -6.71 8.54
CA ARG A 254 -21.30 -6.63 8.48
C ARG A 254 -21.91 -7.32 7.26
N LEU A 255 -21.30 -7.13 6.09
CA LEU A 255 -21.80 -7.60 4.79
C LEU A 255 -21.10 -8.88 4.31
N GLY A 256 -20.08 -9.35 5.02
CA GLY A 256 -19.31 -10.55 4.69
C GLY A 256 -18.06 -10.22 3.85
N ARG A 257 -16.93 -10.83 4.23
CA ARG A 257 -15.59 -10.50 3.69
C ARG A 257 -15.47 -10.70 2.18
N PHE A 258 -15.97 -11.83 1.67
CA PHE A 258 -15.98 -12.11 0.22
C PHE A 258 -16.89 -11.15 -0.56
N ASN A 259 -18.04 -10.75 -0.01
CA ASN A 259 -18.97 -9.84 -0.68
C ASN A 259 -18.35 -8.45 -0.87
N ILE A 260 -17.65 -7.94 0.15
CA ILE A 260 -16.88 -6.69 0.04
C ILE A 260 -15.69 -6.82 -0.91
N MET A 261 -14.98 -7.95 -0.90
CA MET A 261 -13.89 -8.19 -1.86
C MET A 261 -14.37 -8.16 -3.32
N ILE A 262 -15.53 -8.77 -3.60
CA ILE A 262 -16.18 -8.72 -4.93
C ILE A 262 -16.60 -7.28 -5.27
N LEU A 263 -17.23 -6.56 -4.33
CA LEU A 263 -17.67 -5.18 -4.55
C LEU A 263 -16.50 -4.23 -4.83
N CYS A 264 -15.41 -4.31 -4.06
CA CYS A 264 -14.19 -3.53 -4.31
C CYS A 264 -13.57 -3.86 -5.68
N SER A 265 -13.47 -5.14 -6.02
CA SER A 265 -12.96 -5.57 -7.33
C SER A 265 -13.82 -5.05 -8.49
N ALA A 266 -15.14 -5.06 -8.34
CA ALA A 266 -16.08 -4.53 -9.34
C ALA A 266 -15.94 -3.01 -9.51
N MET A 267 -15.77 -2.25 -8.42
CA MET A 267 -15.52 -0.80 -8.51
C MET A 267 -14.22 -0.49 -9.26
N CYS A 268 -13.11 -1.16 -8.95
CA CYS A 268 -11.84 -0.95 -9.66
C CYS A 268 -11.95 -1.31 -11.16
N ILE A 269 -12.69 -2.36 -11.53
CA ILE A 269 -12.96 -2.70 -12.94
C ILE A 269 -13.77 -1.59 -13.63
N LEU A 270 -14.78 -1.03 -12.96
CA LEU A 270 -15.59 0.08 -13.49
C LEU A 270 -14.78 1.37 -13.66
N GLU A 271 -13.90 1.70 -12.71
CA GLU A 271 -12.99 2.85 -12.80
C GLU A 271 -12.02 2.73 -13.99
N ILE A 272 -11.43 1.54 -14.20
CA ILE A 272 -10.54 1.28 -15.34
C ILE A 272 -11.31 1.35 -16.66
N ALA A 273 -12.52 0.76 -16.72
CA ALA A 273 -13.37 0.81 -17.91
C ALA A 273 -13.84 2.24 -18.25
N ALA A 274 -14.19 3.04 -17.24
CA ALA A 274 -14.58 4.44 -17.42
C ALA A 274 -13.41 5.28 -17.97
N ASN A 275 -12.22 5.17 -17.37
CA ASN A 275 -11.02 5.87 -17.85
C ASN A 275 -10.65 5.48 -19.29
N LYS A 276 -10.68 4.18 -19.62
CA LYS A 276 -10.43 3.72 -20.99
C LYS A 276 -11.47 4.27 -21.97
N LYS A 277 -12.75 4.28 -21.62
CA LYS A 277 -13.82 4.81 -22.49
C LYS A 277 -13.69 6.33 -22.68
N ILE A 278 -13.33 7.08 -21.65
CA ILE A 278 -13.05 8.52 -21.75
C ILE A 278 -11.87 8.78 -22.69
N PHE A 279 -10.79 8.00 -22.57
CA PHE A 279 -9.63 8.12 -23.46
C PHE A 279 -9.99 7.79 -24.92
N GLN A 280 -10.80 6.75 -25.17
CA GLN A 280 -11.29 6.43 -26.51
C GLN A 280 -12.15 7.56 -27.10
N VAL A 281 -13.12 8.10 -26.34
CA VAL A 281 -13.96 9.23 -26.80
C VAL A 281 -13.14 10.50 -27.04
N LEU A 282 -12.10 10.76 -26.24
CA LEU A 282 -11.18 11.88 -26.47
C LEU A 282 -10.36 11.69 -27.74
N GLN A 283 -9.87 10.48 -28.03
CA GLN A 283 -9.08 10.21 -29.23
C GLN A 283 -9.95 10.08 -30.50
N GLU A 284 -11.19 9.62 -30.38
CA GLU A 284 -12.21 9.73 -31.42
C GLU A 284 -12.46 11.22 -31.74
N ALA A 285 -12.72 12.06 -30.73
CA ALA A 285 -12.90 13.50 -30.91
C ALA A 285 -11.64 14.24 -31.44
N GLU A 286 -10.44 13.78 -31.10
CA GLU A 286 -9.17 14.31 -31.63
C GLU A 286 -8.97 13.94 -33.11
N ASN A 287 -9.33 12.71 -33.51
CA ASN A 287 -9.35 12.32 -34.92
C ASN A 287 -10.44 13.07 -35.71
N ASP A 288 -11.62 13.29 -35.13
CA ASP A 288 -12.70 14.09 -35.72
C ASP A 288 -12.27 15.57 -35.87
N LEU A 289 -11.56 16.15 -34.90
CA LEU A 289 -10.99 17.51 -35.01
C LEU A 289 -9.83 17.58 -36.02
N GLY A 290 -8.97 16.56 -36.08
CA GLY A 290 -7.91 16.44 -37.09
C GLY A 290 -8.47 16.32 -38.51
N THR A 291 -9.63 15.67 -38.66
CA THR A 291 -10.36 15.62 -39.93
C THR A 291 -11.20 16.87 -40.21
N GLU A 292 -11.71 17.60 -39.21
CA GLU A 292 -12.26 18.96 -39.41
C GLU A 292 -11.19 19.91 -39.96
N THR A 293 -9.93 19.85 -39.49
CA THR A 293 -8.86 20.69 -40.05
C THR A 293 -8.47 20.31 -41.49
N LEU A 294 -8.43 19.01 -41.82
CA LEU A 294 -8.26 18.56 -43.21
C LEU A 294 -9.48 18.93 -44.08
N ALA A 295 -10.68 19.04 -43.50
CA ALA A 295 -11.89 19.48 -44.18
C ALA A 295 -11.93 20.99 -44.44
N GLU A 296 -11.34 21.82 -43.55
CA GLU A 296 -11.12 23.26 -43.82
C GLU A 296 -10.06 23.47 -44.93
N GLU A 297 -9.05 22.60 -45.05
CA GLU A 297 -8.11 22.62 -46.20
C GLU A 297 -8.70 22.09 -47.52
N THR A 298 -9.75 21.25 -47.48
CA THR A 298 -10.33 20.60 -48.67
C THR A 298 -11.74 21.06 -49.07
N GLY A 299 -12.40 21.88 -48.24
CA GLY A 299 -13.64 22.59 -48.58
C GLY A 299 -14.93 21.77 -48.46
N ILE A 300 -15.01 20.80 -47.53
CA ILE A 300 -16.17 19.91 -47.37
C ILE A 300 -16.78 20.09 -45.97
N GLU A 301 -17.99 20.67 -45.85
CA GLU A 301 -18.63 20.88 -44.55
C GLU A 301 -19.17 19.58 -43.91
N VAL A 302 -19.02 19.48 -42.57
CA VAL A 302 -19.57 18.42 -41.71
C VAL A 302 -20.56 19.04 -40.70
N PRO A 303 -21.74 18.43 -40.42
CA PRO A 303 -22.86 19.17 -39.84
C PRO A 303 -22.85 19.31 -38.31
N LEU A 304 -23.02 20.57 -37.88
CA LEU A 304 -23.53 21.06 -36.58
C LEU A 304 -22.77 20.70 -35.29
N LEU A 305 -22.33 19.46 -35.06
CA LEU A 305 -21.81 19.02 -33.76
C LEU A 305 -20.48 19.71 -33.39
N GLY A 306 -19.59 19.93 -34.37
CA GLY A 306 -18.35 20.69 -34.19
C GLY A 306 -18.55 22.14 -33.73
N ARG A 307 -19.71 22.76 -34.03
CA ARG A 307 -20.04 24.10 -33.51
C ARG A 307 -20.34 24.08 -32.00
N PHE A 308 -20.83 22.95 -31.48
CA PHE A 308 -21.02 22.75 -30.03
C PHE A 308 -19.68 22.51 -29.31
N MET A 309 -18.79 21.70 -29.93
CA MET A 309 -17.43 21.47 -29.43
C MET A 309 -16.61 22.77 -29.36
N ARG A 310 -16.66 23.63 -30.39
CA ARG A 310 -15.93 24.92 -30.43
C ARG A 310 -16.21 25.81 -29.21
N HIS A 311 -17.44 25.80 -28.67
CA HIS A 311 -17.79 26.62 -27.51
C HIS A 311 -17.13 26.13 -26.20
N PHE A 312 -16.89 24.82 -26.06
CA PHE A 312 -16.13 24.26 -24.94
C PHE A 312 -14.61 24.34 -25.16
N ALA A 313 -14.13 24.17 -26.39
CA ALA A 313 -12.70 24.26 -26.72
C ALA A 313 -12.13 25.67 -26.49
N ALA A 314 -12.89 26.72 -26.82
CA ALA A 314 -12.49 28.12 -26.63
C ALA A 314 -12.06 28.44 -25.18
N HIS A 315 -12.67 27.79 -24.18
CA HIS A 315 -12.35 27.98 -22.76
C HIS A 315 -11.07 27.26 -22.28
N ARG A 316 -10.33 26.56 -23.15
CA ARG A 316 -9.02 25.94 -22.81
C ARG A 316 -7.80 26.57 -23.50
N VAL A 317 -7.98 27.49 -24.44
CA VAL A 317 -6.87 28.06 -25.24
C VAL A 317 -6.28 29.34 -24.61
N VAL A 318 -7.05 30.07 -23.80
CA VAL A 318 -6.58 31.31 -23.14
C VAL A 318 -5.97 31.00 -21.77
N ASN A 319 -4.69 30.64 -21.74
CA ASN A 319 -3.67 31.06 -20.75
C ASN A 319 -2.40 30.16 -20.81
N TYR A 320 -1.61 30.28 -21.87
CA TYR A 320 -0.22 29.82 -21.93
C TYR A 320 0.62 30.73 -22.84
N SER A 321 0.65 32.03 -22.53
CA SER A 321 1.37 33.03 -23.33
C SER A 321 1.78 34.32 -22.59
N GLN A 322 2.12 34.23 -21.30
CA GLN A 322 3.15 35.06 -20.62
C GLN A 322 3.87 34.22 -19.56
#